data_AF-A0A2H5QA29-F1
#
_entry.id   AF-A0A2H5QA29-F1
#
_cell.length_a   1.000
_cell.length_b   1.000
_cell.length_c   1.000
_cell.angle_alpha   90.00
_cell.angle_beta   90.00
_cell.angle_gamma   90.00
#
_symmetry.space_group_name_H-M   'P 1'
#
loop_
_entity.id
_entity.type
_entity.pdbx_description
1 polymer ?
#
loop_
_entity_poly.entity_id
_entity_poly.type
_entity_poly.pdbx_seq_one_letter_code
_entity_poly.pdbx_strand_id
1 'polypeptide(L)'
;VGGGELPDETTLICSRGSDSALEFLSTCKLANLTVKAELGCCFLHRSGRLTIDGCVLQCETNPLDFLSCPIVSTARSCITSTPMKSNGDSVTVLHTRIEGGAKAVLTSGDLVLQRVRVIYARTYLYFWFDVDHQ
;
A
#
# COMPACT_ATOMS: atom_id res chain seq x y z
N VAL A 1 -6.97 3.29 10.74
CA VAL A 1 -7.37 4.61 10.16
C VAL A 1 -8.41 4.35 9.09
N GLY A 2 -9.44 5.19 9.03
CA GLY A 2 -10.65 4.93 8.24
C GLY A 2 -11.80 4.41 9.10
N GLY A 3 -12.89 3.98 8.45
CA GLY A 3 -14.12 3.56 9.13
C GLY A 3 -15.44 3.98 8.46
N GLY A 4 -15.40 4.50 7.23
CA GLY A 4 -16.61 4.66 6.42
C GLY A 4 -17.20 3.31 6.01
N GLU A 5 -18.47 3.27 5.61
CA GLU A 5 -19.06 2.05 5.04
C GLU A 5 -18.53 1.80 3.61
N LEU A 6 -18.15 2.87 2.91
CA LEU A 6 -17.62 2.85 1.55
C LEU A 6 -16.33 3.69 1.46
N PRO A 7 -15.36 3.31 0.61
CA PRO A 7 -14.09 4.04 0.47
C PRO A 7 -14.24 5.47 -0.05
N ASP A 8 -15.33 5.76 -0.74
CA ASP A 8 -15.58 7.08 -1.33
C ASP A 8 -15.97 8.14 -0.28
N GLU A 9 -16.29 7.73 0.94
CA GLU A 9 -16.70 8.64 2.03
C GLU A 9 -15.53 9.39 2.66
N THR A 10 -14.30 8.87 2.55
CA THR A 10 -13.11 9.51 3.09
C THR A 10 -11.99 9.49 2.05
N THR A 11 -11.69 10.67 1.50
CA THR A 11 -10.59 10.84 0.54
C THR A 11 -9.41 11.58 1.18
N LEU A 12 -8.23 10.96 1.12
CA LEU A 12 -6.96 11.58 1.45
C LEU A 12 -6.20 11.90 0.16
N ILE A 13 -5.60 13.08 0.09
CA ILE A 13 -4.85 13.54 -1.08
C ILE A 13 -3.42 13.80 -0.65
N CYS A 14 -2.50 13.04 -1.22
CA CYS A 14 -1.06 13.26 -1.12
C CYS A 14 -0.65 14.32 -2.16
N SER A 15 -0.05 15.41 -1.70
CA SER A 15 0.56 16.41 -2.58
C SER A 15 1.69 15.82 -3.43
N ARG A 16 2.21 16.60 -4.39
CA ARG A 16 3.34 16.17 -5.22
C ARG A 16 4.58 15.88 -4.38
N GLY A 17 5.34 14.85 -4.77
CA GLY A 17 6.64 14.51 -4.19
C GLY A 17 6.61 13.32 -3.23
N SER A 18 7.78 12.70 -3.02
CA SER A 18 7.94 11.48 -2.22
C SER A 18 7.59 11.63 -0.74
N ASP A 19 7.75 12.84 -0.20
CA ASP A 19 7.52 13.12 1.22
C ASP A 19 6.04 13.34 1.56
N SER A 20 5.18 13.35 0.54
CA SER A 20 3.74 13.55 0.68
C SER A 20 2.96 12.26 0.88
N ALA A 21 3.62 11.10 0.79
CA ALA A 21 2.99 9.81 1.00
C ALA A 21 2.56 9.61 2.46
N LEU A 22 1.52 8.82 2.68
CA LEU A 22 1.17 8.39 4.04
C LEU A 22 2.19 7.36 4.50
N GLU A 23 3.03 7.77 5.44
CA GLU A 23 4.14 6.97 5.96
C GLU A 23 3.70 6.13 7.17
N PHE A 24 4.04 4.84 7.13
CA PHE A 24 3.74 3.87 8.18
C PHE A 24 5.03 3.36 8.82
N LEU A 25 5.25 3.82 10.06
CA LEU A 25 6.39 3.45 10.91
C LEU A 25 6.03 2.38 11.96
N SER A 26 4.78 1.89 11.96
CA SER A 26 4.28 0.90 12.92
C SER A 26 3.12 0.10 12.34
N THR A 27 2.73 -0.96 13.04
CA THR A 27 1.59 -1.81 12.65
C THR A 27 0.30 -1.00 12.58
N CYS A 28 -0.34 -1.00 11.41
CA CYS A 28 -1.51 -0.20 11.13
C CYS A 28 -2.49 -0.95 10.23
N LYS A 29 -3.80 -0.75 10.45
CA LYS A 29 -4.85 -1.14 9.51
C LYS A 29 -5.51 0.10 8.94
N LEU A 30 -5.59 0.14 7.61
CA LEU A 30 -6.36 1.08 6.82
C LEU A 30 -7.58 0.35 6.27
N ALA A 31 -8.75 0.94 6.42
CA ALA A 31 -9.97 0.36 5.87
C ALA A 31 -10.91 1.41 5.30
N ASN A 32 -11.52 1.10 4.14
CA ASN A 32 -12.56 1.91 3.50
C ASN A 32 -12.14 3.38 3.33
N LEU A 33 -10.99 3.58 2.68
CA LEU A 33 -10.45 4.91 2.35
C LEU A 33 -10.15 5.01 0.86
N THR A 34 -10.31 6.20 0.31
CA THR A 34 -9.72 6.58 -0.98
C THR A 34 -8.47 7.39 -0.75
N VAL A 35 -7.35 7.01 -1.36
CA VAL A 35 -6.09 7.75 -1.29
C VAL A 35 -5.64 8.07 -2.70
N LYS A 36 -5.42 9.37 -2.95
CA LYS A 36 -4.96 9.90 -4.23
C LYS A 36 -3.55 10.43 -4.08
N ALA A 37 -2.67 10.10 -5.02
CA ALA A 37 -1.31 10.60 -5.06
C ALA A 37 -0.97 11.13 -6.46
N GLU A 38 -0.35 12.31 -6.49
CA GLU A 38 0.17 12.92 -7.72
C GLU A 38 1.71 12.84 -7.71
N LEU A 39 2.32 12.22 -8.73
CA LEU A 39 3.79 12.10 -8.84
C LEU A 39 4.46 11.47 -7.58
N GLY A 40 3.83 10.43 -7.02
CA GLY A 40 4.30 9.77 -5.80
C GLY A 40 3.61 8.44 -5.53
N CYS A 41 3.70 7.96 -4.28
CA CYS A 41 3.00 6.77 -3.80
C CYS A 41 1.88 7.16 -2.84
N CYS A 42 0.84 6.31 -2.74
CA CYS A 42 -0.23 6.51 -1.75
C CYS A 42 0.29 6.15 -0.35
N PHE A 43 1.00 5.02 -0.25
CA PHE A 43 1.49 4.48 1.01
C PHE A 43 2.99 4.18 0.97
N LEU A 44 3.70 4.66 1.98
CA LEU A 44 5.09 4.33 2.24
C LEU A 44 5.19 3.51 3.53
N HIS A 45 5.42 2.21 3.41
CA HIS A 45 5.59 1.29 4.54
C HIS A 45 7.07 1.16 4.91
N ARG A 46 7.42 1.47 6.16
CA ARG A 46 8.80 1.36 6.67
C ARG A 46 8.98 0.33 7.78
N SER A 47 7.95 0.04 8.57
CA SER A 47 8.01 -1.01 9.60
C SER A 47 6.63 -1.39 10.13
N GLY A 48 6.52 -2.61 10.66
CA GLY A 48 5.32 -3.20 11.22
C GLY A 48 4.51 -3.99 10.20
N ARG A 49 3.25 -4.29 10.55
CA ARG A 49 2.28 -4.87 9.63
C ARG A 49 1.32 -3.80 9.13
N LEU A 50 1.29 -3.57 7.82
CA LEU A 50 0.31 -2.71 7.18
C LEU A 50 -0.80 -3.55 6.56
N THR A 51 -2.03 -3.42 7.05
CA THR A 51 -3.21 -4.04 6.42
C THR A 51 -4.01 -2.98 5.68
N ILE A 52 -4.26 -3.19 4.40
CA ILE A 52 -5.04 -2.30 3.52
C ILE A 52 -6.28 -3.07 3.09
N ASP A 53 -7.46 -2.61 3.48
CA ASP A 53 -8.71 -3.38 3.37
C ASP A 53 -9.84 -2.54 2.77
N GLY A 54 -10.39 -2.93 1.62
CA GLY A 54 -11.50 -2.19 1.02
C GLY A 54 -11.16 -0.77 0.57
N CYS A 55 -9.88 -0.47 0.33
CA CYS A 55 -9.44 0.87 -0.06
C CYS A 55 -9.46 1.08 -1.57
N VAL A 56 -9.36 2.34 -1.99
CA VAL A 56 -9.14 2.77 -3.37
C VAL A 56 -7.82 3.56 -3.40
N LEU A 57 -6.83 3.07 -4.15
CA LEU A 57 -5.55 3.74 -4.35
C LEU A 57 -5.46 4.26 -5.77
N GLN A 58 -5.28 5.56 -5.91
CA GLN A 58 -5.29 6.26 -7.19
C GLN A 58 -4.00 7.05 -7.34
N CYS A 59 -3.09 6.54 -8.18
CA CYS A 59 -1.97 7.33 -8.67
C CYS A 59 -2.41 8.03 -9.96
N GLU A 60 -2.36 9.36 -10.00
CA GLU A 60 -2.75 10.11 -11.19
C GLU A 60 -1.85 9.78 -12.39
N THR A 61 -2.48 9.65 -13.56
CA THR A 61 -1.82 9.38 -14.83
C THR A 61 -0.97 10.57 -15.26
N ASN A 62 0.31 10.35 -15.48
CA ASN A 62 1.31 11.34 -15.75
C ASN A 62 2.35 10.78 -16.75
N PRO A 63 3.00 11.62 -17.58
CA PRO A 63 4.12 11.20 -18.42
C PRO A 63 5.24 10.41 -17.68
N LEU A 64 5.32 10.55 -16.36
CA LEU A 64 6.25 9.86 -15.48
C LEU A 64 5.64 8.66 -14.72
N ASP A 65 4.56 8.06 -15.22
CA ASP A 65 3.85 6.94 -14.57
C ASP A 65 4.70 5.70 -14.27
N PHE A 66 5.83 5.54 -14.97
CA PHE A 66 6.81 4.49 -14.65
C PHE A 66 7.50 4.69 -13.29
N LEU A 67 7.39 5.89 -12.71
CA LEU A 67 7.91 6.23 -11.39
C LEU A 67 6.84 6.12 -10.29
N SER A 68 5.55 6.06 -10.64
CA SER A 68 4.47 5.97 -9.65
C SER A 68 4.15 4.53 -9.31
N CYS A 69 4.12 4.25 -8.02
CA CYS A 69 3.73 2.96 -7.46
C CYS A 69 2.86 3.23 -6.23
N PRO A 70 1.59 2.78 -6.19
CA PRO A 70 0.67 3.12 -5.11
C PRO A 70 1.17 2.71 -3.73
N ILE A 71 1.81 1.55 -3.63
CA ILE A 71 2.35 1.02 -2.38
C ILE A 71 3.86 0.86 -2.53
N VAL A 72 4.62 1.49 -1.65
CA VAL A 72 6.07 1.30 -1.58
C VAL A 72 6.41 0.76 -0.19
N SER A 73 7.11 -0.36 -0.13
CA SER A 73 7.65 -0.90 1.11
C SER A 73 9.17 -0.83 1.12
N THR A 74 9.71 -0.04 2.03
CA THR A 74 11.15 0.07 2.29
C THR A 74 11.54 -0.58 3.61
N ALA A 75 10.63 -1.35 4.21
CA ALA A 75 10.90 -2.10 5.42
C ALA A 75 12.07 -3.07 5.19
N ARG A 76 12.97 -3.13 6.17
CA ARG A 76 14.16 -3.97 6.16
C ARG A 76 14.14 -4.81 7.42
N SER A 77 14.54 -6.08 7.31
CA SER A 77 14.73 -6.92 8.49
C SER A 77 15.76 -6.25 9.41
N CYS A 78 15.29 -5.69 10.52
CA CYS A 78 16.17 -5.14 11.54
C CYS A 78 16.81 -6.30 12.30
N ILE A 79 18.07 -6.57 11.98
CA ILE A 79 18.94 -7.59 12.62
C ILE A 79 19.11 -7.35 14.14
N THR A 80 18.59 -6.22 14.67
CA THR A 80 18.80 -5.74 16.04
C THR A 80 17.55 -5.76 16.93
N SER A 81 16.39 -6.27 16.49
CA SER A 81 15.28 -6.46 17.41
C SER A 81 15.48 -7.74 18.25
N THR A 82 15.53 -7.56 19.57
CA THR A 82 15.54 -8.61 20.60
C THR A 82 14.58 -9.77 20.28
N PRO A 83 14.82 -11.01 20.77
CA PRO A 83 14.08 -12.23 20.41
C PRO A 83 12.62 -12.29 20.93
N MET A 84 12.04 -11.16 21.31
CA MET A 84 10.61 -11.03 21.57
C MET A 84 9.86 -10.94 20.25
N LYS A 85 9.63 -12.09 19.60
CA LYS A 85 8.60 -12.36 18.58
C LYS A 85 8.02 -11.10 17.89
N SER A 86 8.88 -10.29 17.25
CA SER A 86 8.42 -9.20 16.39
C SER A 86 8.04 -9.88 15.08
N ASN A 87 6.83 -10.40 15.10
CA ASN A 87 6.11 -10.95 13.98
C ASN A 87 6.32 -9.95 12.80
N GLY A 88 6.99 -10.40 11.73
CA GLY A 88 7.81 -9.58 10.82
C GLY A 88 7.11 -8.42 10.11
N ASP A 89 7.90 -7.60 9.42
CA ASP A 89 7.40 -6.50 8.59
C ASP A 89 6.60 -7.09 7.42
N SER A 90 5.37 -6.62 7.20
CA SER A 90 4.58 -7.11 6.07
C SER A 90 3.50 -6.12 5.63
N VAL A 91 3.05 -6.27 4.38
CA VAL A 91 1.90 -5.54 3.83
C VAL A 91 0.87 -6.55 3.33
N THR A 92 -0.36 -6.48 3.83
CA THR A 92 -1.48 -7.29 3.37
C THR A 92 -2.48 -6.37 2.69
N VAL A 93 -2.82 -6.70 1.45
CA VAL A 93 -3.85 -6.01 0.66
C VAL A 93 -5.06 -6.91 0.52
N LEU A 94 -6.23 -6.40 0.89
CA LEU A 94 -7.51 -7.09 0.86
C LEU A 94 -8.52 -6.22 0.13
N HIS A 95 -9.20 -6.80 -0.85
CA HIS A 95 -10.35 -6.18 -1.54
C HIS A 95 -10.11 -4.72 -1.93
N THR A 96 -8.92 -4.40 -2.42
CA THR A 96 -8.50 -3.02 -2.66
C THR A 96 -8.46 -2.75 -4.15
N ARG A 97 -9.02 -1.62 -4.58
CA ARG A 97 -8.92 -1.13 -5.95
C ARG A 97 -7.64 -0.34 -6.10
N ILE A 98 -6.85 -0.67 -7.12
CA ILE A 98 -5.58 0.01 -7.41
C ILE A 98 -5.63 0.51 -8.85
N GLU A 99 -5.50 1.82 -9.02
CA GLU A 99 -5.66 2.52 -10.29
C GLU A 99 -4.45 3.42 -10.55
N GLY A 100 -3.95 3.39 -11.79
CA GLY A 100 -2.75 4.12 -12.20
C GLY A 100 -1.44 3.54 -11.66
N GLY A 101 -0.33 4.15 -12.08
CA GLY A 101 1.03 3.67 -11.82
C GLY A 101 1.44 2.44 -12.62
N ALA A 102 2.75 2.21 -12.73
CA ALA A 102 3.29 1.09 -13.50
C ALA A 102 3.25 -0.25 -12.77
N LYS A 103 3.21 -0.24 -11.43
CA LYS A 103 3.14 -1.43 -10.58
C LYS A 103 2.23 -1.16 -9.38
N ALA A 104 1.54 -2.18 -8.89
CA ALA A 104 0.72 -2.07 -7.68
C ALA A 104 1.54 -1.89 -6.40
N VAL A 105 2.69 -2.56 -6.31
CA VAL A 105 3.59 -2.49 -5.16
C VAL A 105 5.06 -2.56 -5.59
N LEU A 106 5.90 -1.81 -4.88
CA LEU A 106 7.36 -1.79 -5.03
C LEU A 106 8.00 -2.11 -3.68
N THR A 107 8.96 -3.03 -3.66
CA THR A 107 9.73 -3.38 -2.47
C THR A 107 11.20 -3.06 -2.67
N SER A 108 11.85 -2.52 -1.64
CA SER A 108 13.30 -2.22 -1.62
C SER A 108 14.08 -3.05 -0.59
N GLY A 109 13.41 -3.92 0.16
CA GLY A 109 13.99 -4.79 1.19
C GLY A 109 13.76 -6.27 0.89
N ASP A 110 13.77 -7.10 1.92
CA ASP A 110 13.68 -8.57 1.83
C ASP A 110 12.24 -9.11 1.64
N LEU A 111 11.28 -8.20 1.44
CA LEU A 111 9.88 -8.56 1.28
C LEU A 111 9.57 -8.90 -0.17
N VAL A 112 8.86 -10.01 -0.36
CA VAL A 112 8.47 -10.54 -1.65
C VAL A 112 6.95 -10.51 -1.79
N LEU A 113 6.49 -10.18 -3.00
CA LEU A 113 5.08 -10.26 -3.35
C LEU A 113 4.65 -11.72 -3.48
N GLN A 114 3.60 -12.10 -2.77
CA GLN A 114 3.08 -13.46 -2.75
C GLN A 114 1.56 -13.49 -2.55
N ARG A 115 0.96 -14.67 -2.75
CA ARG A 115 -0.49 -14.93 -2.57
C ARG A 115 -1.38 -13.94 -3.34
N VAL A 116 -0.95 -13.62 -4.57
CA VAL A 116 -1.62 -12.66 -5.44
C VAL A 116 -2.90 -13.24 -6.03
N ARG A 117 -4.01 -12.53 -5.84
CA ARG A 117 -5.30 -12.78 -6.46
C ARG A 117 -5.87 -11.47 -6.97
N VAL A 118 -6.40 -11.50 -8.18
CA VAL A 118 -7.08 -10.35 -8.78
C VAL A 118 -8.47 -10.80 -9.23
N ILE A 119 -9.49 -10.01 -8.91
CA ILE A 119 -10.87 -10.24 -9.37
C ILE A 119 -11.30 -9.04 -10.18
N TYR A 120 -11.78 -9.30 -11.40
CA TYR A 120 -12.47 -8.30 -12.20
C TYR A 120 -13.95 -8.27 -11.80
N ALA A 121 -14.39 -7.16 -11.23
CA ALA A 121 -15.78 -6.97 -10.86
C ALA A 121 -16.34 -5.73 -11.59
N ARG A 122 -17.25 -6.00 -12.53
CA ARG A 122 -17.88 -5.01 -13.41
C ARG A 122 -16.85 -4.23 -14.23
N THR A 123 -16.44 -3.05 -13.77
CA THR A 123 -15.55 -2.11 -14.47
C THR A 123 -14.21 -1.93 -13.76
N TYR A 124 -14.00 -2.61 -12.62
CA TYR A 124 -12.83 -2.42 -11.77
C TYR A 124 -12.13 -3.75 -11.45
N LEU A 125 -10.82 -3.66 -11.24
CA LEU A 125 -10.01 -4.75 -10.72
C LEU A 125 -9.83 -4.56 -9.22
N TYR A 126 -10.08 -5.63 -8.47
CA TYR A 126 -9.84 -5.71 -7.04
C TYR A 126 -8.67 -6.65 -6.77
N PHE A 127 -7.79 -6.23 -5.88
CA PHE A 127 -6.54 -6.91 -5.58
C PHE A 127 -6.55 -7.48 -4.16
N TRP A 128 -6.01 -8.69 -4.05
CA TRP A 128 -5.60 -9.33 -2.81
C TRP A 128 -4.18 -9.82 -2.98
N PHE A 129 -3.29 -9.46 -2.08
CA PHE A 129 -1.93 -9.99 -2.07
C PHE A 129 -1.26 -9.70 -0.75
N ASP A 130 -0.16 -10.41 -0.51
CA ASP A 130 0.71 -10.14 0.61
C ASP A 130 2.11 -9.79 0.13
N VAL A 131 2.78 -8.92 0.88
CA VAL A 131 4.18 -8.59 0.74
C VAL A 131 4.82 -8.90 2.08
N ASP A 132 5.56 -9.99 2.14
CA ASP A 132 6.08 -10.55 3.38
C ASP A 132 7.41 -11.25 3.06
N HIS A 133 8.14 -11.72 4.06
CA HIS A 133 9.36 -12.48 3.85
C HIS A 133 9.06 -13.80 3.09
N GLN A 134 10.05 -14.27 2.34
CA GLN A 134 9.98 -15.51 1.55
C GLN A 134 9.85 -16.75 2.42
#